data_AF-A0A1X7UW57-F1
#
_entry.id   AF-A0A1X7UW57-F1
#
_cell.length_a   1.000
_cell.length_b   1.000
_cell.length_c   1.000
_cell.angle_alpha   90.00
_cell.angle_beta   90.00
_cell.angle_gamma   90.00
#
_symmetry.space_group_name_H-M   'P 1'
#
loop_
_entity.id
_entity.type
_entity.pdbx_description
1 polymer ?
#
loop_
_entity_poly.entity_id
_entity_poly.type
_entity_poly.pdbx_seq_one_letter_code
_entity_poly.pdbx_strand_id
1 'polypeptide(L)'
;MEGEEEIVMFELAGLPNPDLVKDKSCFILGLETGQPLVQVGSLVFQGKYEDVFGTGLIFEKSPDGSVNLIGKCTKKAIMKSIPMKHNNKDND
;
A
#
# COMPACT_ATOMS: atom_id res chain seq x y z
N MET A 1 -9.14 -16.93 20.67
CA MET A 1 -9.42 -15.53 20.34
C MET A 1 -9.13 -15.39 18.86
N GLU A 2 -10.14 -15.14 18.04
CA GLU A 2 -9.91 -14.67 16.67
C GLU A 2 -9.19 -13.32 16.78
N GLY A 3 -8.13 -13.13 16.00
CA GLY A 3 -7.39 -11.87 15.98
C GLY A 3 -8.26 -10.75 15.43
N GLU A 4 -8.07 -9.52 15.94
CA GLU A 4 -8.69 -8.34 15.37
C GLU A 4 -8.04 -8.04 14.01
N GLU A 5 -8.85 -7.92 12.95
CA GLU A 5 -8.38 -7.46 11.65
C GLU A 5 -8.04 -5.96 11.71
N GLU A 6 -6.87 -5.58 11.23
CA GLU A 6 -6.41 -4.18 11.19
C GLU A 6 -6.31 -3.69 9.75
N ILE A 7 -6.81 -2.48 9.48
CA ILE A 7 -6.68 -1.83 8.17
C ILE A 7 -5.52 -0.84 8.20
N VAL A 8 -4.54 -1.05 7.32
CA VAL A 8 -3.38 -0.18 7.11
C VAL A 8 -3.51 0.53 5.77
N MET A 9 -3.32 1.86 5.77
CA MET A 9 -3.39 2.66 4.55
C MET A 9 -2.00 2.87 3.95
N PHE A 10 -1.83 2.53 2.67
CA PHE A 10 -0.61 2.80 1.91
C PHE A 10 -0.84 3.92 0.90
N GLU A 11 -0.09 5.01 1.06
CA GLU A 11 -0.10 6.11 0.09
C GLU A 11 1.07 5.95 -0.87
N LEU A 12 0.80 5.62 -2.13
CA LEU A 12 1.81 5.49 -3.18
C LEU A 12 2.21 6.87 -3.72
N ALA A 13 3.26 7.46 -3.17
CA ALA A 13 3.71 8.79 -3.55
C ALA A 13 4.41 8.79 -4.92
N GLY A 14 4.11 9.79 -5.75
CA GLY A 14 4.80 10.03 -7.02
C GLY A 14 4.39 9.11 -8.18
N LEU A 15 3.27 8.38 -8.05
CA LEU A 15 2.73 7.60 -9.17
C LEU A 15 2.13 8.54 -10.22
N PRO A 16 2.57 8.51 -11.50
CA PRO A 16 2.10 9.46 -12.52
C PRO A 16 0.69 9.13 -13.03
N ASN A 17 0.23 7.89 -12.89
CA ASN A 17 -1.11 7.46 -13.26
C ASN A 17 -1.56 6.29 -12.35
N PRO A 18 -2.72 6.38 -11.66
CA PRO A 18 -3.28 5.28 -10.86
C PRO A 18 -3.53 3.98 -11.65
N ASP A 19 -3.74 4.04 -12.96
CA ASP A 19 -3.95 2.84 -13.79
C ASP A 19 -2.71 1.93 -13.83
N LEU A 20 -1.53 2.43 -13.44
CA LEU A 20 -0.30 1.61 -13.37
C LEU A 20 -0.38 0.52 -12.30
N VAL A 21 -1.21 0.72 -11.27
CA VAL A 21 -1.37 -0.21 -10.13
C VAL A 21 -2.74 -0.85 -10.09
N LYS A 22 -3.70 -0.32 -10.85
CA LYS A 22 -5.07 -0.84 -10.92
C LYS A 22 -5.09 -2.29 -11.42
N ASP A 23 -5.86 -3.13 -10.73
CA ASP A 23 -6.05 -4.55 -11.05
C ASP A 23 -4.75 -5.37 -11.13
N LYS A 24 -3.68 -4.92 -10.46
CA LYS A 24 -2.42 -5.65 -10.36
C LYS A 24 -2.35 -6.45 -9.07
N SER A 25 -1.65 -7.59 -9.12
CA SER A 25 -1.28 -8.33 -7.91
C SER A 25 -0.41 -7.46 -7.00
N CYS A 26 -0.69 -7.49 -5.70
CA CYS A 26 0.14 -6.86 -4.69
C CYS A 26 0.83 -7.90 -3.81
N PHE A 27 2.09 -7.65 -3.45
CA PHE A 27 2.83 -8.41 -2.44
C PHE A 27 3.33 -7.44 -1.38
N ILE A 28 3.18 -7.80 -0.12
CA ILE A 28 3.58 -6.99 1.02
C ILE A 28 4.61 -7.78 1.82
N LEU A 29 5.70 -7.14 2.21
CA LEU A 29 6.75 -7.73 3.04
C LEU A 29 7.08 -6.80 4.19
N GLY A 30 7.20 -7.35 5.40
CA GLY A 30 7.63 -6.62 6.58
C GLY A 30 6.60 -5.58 7.05
N LEU A 31 5.31 -5.93 7.04
CA LEU A 31 4.23 -5.03 7.50
C LEU A 31 4.44 -4.60 8.96
N GLU A 32 4.97 -5.51 9.77
CA GLU A 32 5.33 -5.34 11.17
C GLU A 32 6.60 -4.51 11.39
N THR A 33 7.35 -4.20 10.33
CA THR A 33 8.58 -3.42 10.40
C THR A 33 8.28 -1.93 10.22
N GLY A 34 9.18 -1.04 10.65
CA GLY A 34 9.04 0.40 10.39
C GLY A 34 9.13 0.80 8.92
N GLN A 35 9.53 -0.11 8.02
CA GLN A 35 9.78 0.15 6.61
C GLN A 35 9.21 -0.96 5.70
N PRO A 36 7.88 -1.09 5.60
CA PRO A 36 7.27 -2.15 4.80
C PRO A 36 7.63 -1.99 3.31
N LEU A 37 7.74 -3.12 2.61
CA LEU A 37 7.91 -3.16 1.16
C LEU A 37 6.60 -3.60 0.52
N VAL A 38 6.20 -2.92 -0.54
CA VAL A 38 5.03 -3.27 -1.33
C VAL A 38 5.44 -3.36 -2.79
N GLN A 39 5.16 -4.50 -3.42
CA GLN A 39 5.27 -4.66 -4.87
C GLN A 39 3.86 -4.66 -5.45
N VAL A 40 3.62 -3.83 -6.47
CA VAL A 40 2.37 -3.81 -7.24
C VAL A 40 2.72 -3.97 -8.71
N GLY A 41 2.38 -5.11 -9.30
CA GLY A 41 2.89 -5.49 -10.62
C GLY A 41 4.42 -5.53 -10.64
N SER A 42 5.05 -4.72 -11.48
CA SER A 42 6.51 -4.59 -11.59
C SER A 42 7.11 -3.43 -10.77
N LEU A 43 6.26 -2.63 -10.12
CA LEU A 43 6.70 -1.49 -9.32
C LEU A 43 6.91 -1.94 -7.88
N VAL A 44 8.05 -1.56 -7.29
CA VAL A 44 8.34 -1.81 -5.88
C VAL A 44 8.43 -0.49 -5.14
N PHE A 45 7.85 -0.45 -3.95
CA PHE A 45 7.81 0.71 -3.08
C PHE A 45 8.32 0.35 -1.69
N GLN A 46 9.04 1.27 -1.07
CA GLN A 46 9.41 1.19 0.34
C GLN A 46 8.68 2.26 1.13
N GLY A 47 8.07 1.83 2.23
CA GLY A 47 7.22 2.63 3.09
C GLY A 47 7.94 3.20 4.31
N LYS A 48 7.34 4.23 4.89
CA LYS A 48 7.55 4.62 6.29
C LYS A 48 6.20 4.96 6.90
N TYR A 49 5.90 4.42 8.07
CA TYR A 49 4.71 4.79 8.83
C TYR A 49 4.76 6.26 9.27
N GLU A 50 3.63 6.94 9.19
CA GLU A 50 3.44 8.29 9.71
C GLU A 50 2.82 8.25 11.10
N ASP A 51 3.28 9.14 11.97
CA ASP A 51 2.59 9.43 13.23
C ASP A 51 1.34 10.24 12.90
N VAL A 52 0.19 9.57 12.85
CA VAL A 52 -1.10 10.21 12.58
C VAL A 52 -1.85 10.49 13.88
N PHE A 53 -2.44 11.68 13.98
CA PHE A 53 -3.39 12.00 15.03
C PHE A 53 -4.81 11.83 14.48
N GLY A 54 -5.55 10.85 15.01
CA GLY A 54 -6.96 10.59 14.66
C GLY A 54 -7.19 9.27 13.92
N THR A 55 -8.35 9.16 13.28
CA THR A 55 -8.79 7.95 12.56
C THR A 55 -9.19 8.33 11.14
N GLY A 56 -8.55 7.72 10.15
CA GLY A 56 -8.98 7.78 8.76
C GLY A 56 -10.19 6.88 8.53
N LEU A 57 -11.16 7.36 7.75
CA LEU A 57 -12.36 6.62 7.37
C LEU A 57 -12.30 6.31 5.88
N ILE A 58 -12.52 5.04 5.51
CA ILE A 58 -12.48 4.58 4.13
C ILE A 58 -13.91 4.27 3.71
N PHE A 59 -14.34 4.86 2.60
CA PHE A 59 -15.67 4.68 2.05
C PHE A 59 -15.61 4.10 0.65
N GLU A 60 -16.54 3.18 0.34
CA GLU A 60 -16.76 2.66 -1.00
C GLU A 60 -18.06 3.24 -1.58
N LYS A 61 -18.03 3.62 -2.85
CA LYS A 61 -19.21 4.09 -3.57
C LYS A 61 -19.83 2.94 -4.35
N SER A 62 -21.09 2.64 -4.04
CA SER A 62 -21.87 1.60 -4.69
C SER A 62 -22.36 2.03 -6.09
N PRO A 63 -22.73 1.08 -6.98
CA PRO A 63 -23.33 1.39 -8.28
C PRO A 63 -24.62 2.22 -8.21
N ASP A 64 -25.38 2.09 -7.13
CA ASP A 64 -26.63 2.85 -6.87
C ASP A 64 -26.38 4.28 -6.36
N GLY A 65 -25.12 4.68 -6.19
CA GLY A 65 -24.72 6.00 -5.71
C GLY A 65 -24.63 6.13 -4.18
N SER A 66 -25.00 5.11 -3.41
CA SER A 66 -24.77 5.08 -1.97
C SER A 66 -23.27 5.04 -1.62
N VAL A 67 -22.93 5.50 -0.42
CA VAL A 67 -21.55 5.53 0.10
C VAL A 67 -21.54 4.78 1.42
N ASN A 68 -20.73 3.71 1.50
CA ASN A 68 -20.66 2.83 2.66
C ASN A 68 -19.30 2.94 3.33
N LEU A 69 -19.28 3.05 4.66
CA LEU A 69 -18.05 2.98 5.44
C LEU A 69 -17.55 1.53 5.41
N ILE A 70 -16.37 1.30 4.84
CA ILE A 70 -15.77 -0.03 4.71
C ILE A 70 -14.55 -0.23 5.63
N GLY A 71 -14.04 0.83 6.24
CA GLY A 71 -12.86 0.71 7.08
C GLY A 71 -12.52 1.93 7.91
N LYS A 72 -11.80 1.67 9.00
CA LYS A 72 -11.16 2.68 9.84
C LYS A 72 -9.68 2.36 9.89
N CYS A 73 -8.82 3.34 9.62
CA CYS A 73 -7.38 3.18 9.69
C CYS A 73 -6.77 4.17 10.69
N THR A 74 -5.90 3.68 11.55
CA THR A 74 -5.07 4.49 12.47
C THR A 74 -3.60 4.38 12.11
N LYS A 75 -3.25 3.53 11.13
CA LYS A 75 -1.90 3.37 10.58
C LYS A 75 -1.89 3.73 9.11
N LYS A 76 -0.97 4.62 8.76
CA LYS A 76 -0.72 5.08 7.39
C LYS A 76 0.76 4.99 7.10
N ALA A 77 1.15 4.48 5.94
CA ALA A 77 2.53 4.54 5.45
C ALA A 77 2.62 5.30 4.12
N ILE A 78 3.60 6.19 4.03
CA ILE A 78 3.97 6.84 2.77
C ILE A 78 4.98 5.96 2.05
N MET A 79 4.65 5.57 0.84
CA MET A 79 5.41 4.65 0.01
C MET A 79 6.13 5.40 -1.10
N LYS A 80 7.45 5.21 -1.24
CA LYS A 80 8.24 5.76 -2.35
C LYS A 80 8.72 4.64 -3.25
N SER A 81 8.63 4.83 -4.57
CA SER A 81 9.11 3.84 -5.54
C SER A 81 10.62 3.64 -5.40
N ILE A 82 11.08 2.40 -5.42
CA ILE A 82 12.49 2.04 -5.45
C ILE A 82 12.85 1.48 -6.84
N PRO A 83 13.93 1.97 -7.49
CA PRO A 83 14.41 1.39 -8.73
C PRO A 83 14.97 -0.01 -8.47
N MET A 84 14.39 -1.04 -9.06
CA MET A 84 14.99 -2.37 -9.03
C MET A 84 16.13 -2.44 -10.04
N LYS A 85 17.36 -2.57 -9.55
CA LYS A 85 18.50 -2.92 -10.41
C LYS A 85 18.38 -4.39 -10.78
N HIS A 86 18.31 -4.69 -12.07
CA HIS A 86 18.53 -6.05 -12.53
C HIS A 86 20.01 -6.36 -12.33
N ASN A 87 20.34 -7.22 -11.38
CA ASN A 87 21.67 -7.82 -11.33
C ASN A 87 21.70 -8.89 -12.43
N ASN A 88 22.14 -8.53 -13.63
CA ASN A 88 22.63 -9.52 -14.57
C ASN A 88 23.88 -10.16 -13.93
N LYS A 89 23.69 -11.29 -13.27
CA LYS A 89 24.76 -12.28 -13.09
C LYS A 89 24.82 -13.10 -14.38
N ASP A 90 25.23 -12.46 -15.47
CA ASP A 90 25.80 -13.16 -16.61
C ASP A 90 27.30 -13.12 -16.38
N ASN A 91 27.83 -14.09 -15.62
CA ASN A 91 29.26 -14.33 -15.52
C ASN A 91 29.51 -15.84 -15.65
N ASP A 92 30.31 -16.14 -16.67
CA ASP A 92 30.97 -17.39 -17.10
C ASP A 92 30.15 -18.50 -17.77
#